data_AF-A0A949A8Y6-F1
#
_entry.id   AF-A0A949A8Y6-F1
#
_cell.length_a   1.000
_cell.length_b   1.000
_cell.length_c   1.000
_cell.angle_alpha   90.00
_cell.angle_beta   90.00
_cell.angle_gamma   90.00
#
_symmetry.space_group_name_H-M   'P 1'
#
loop_
_entity.id
_entity.type
_entity.pdbx_description
1 polymer ?
#
loop_
_entity_poly.entity_id
_entity_poly.type
_entity_poly.pdbx_seq_one_letter_code
_entity_poly.pdbx_strand_id
1 'polypeptide(L)'
;MKDADFKKVLEKSADIKKKFEHAGPLGRFLEDLQLLMSIVRDYIRGDYKQIPRWSIAAIVFALLYVLNPFDMIPDFITFVGYLDDAAAVAACLYFVEQDLKEYKEWKLNN
;
A
#
# COMPACT_ATOMS: atom_id res chain seq x y z
N MET A 1 2.54 1.65 -44.16
CA MET A 1 2.51 1.16 -42.77
C MET A 1 3.39 -0.08 -42.74
N LYS A 2 4.55 -0.04 -42.06
CA LYS A 2 5.56 -1.10 -42.19
C LYS A 2 5.26 -2.23 -41.19
N ASP A 3 5.40 -3.48 -41.61
CA ASP A 3 5.16 -4.68 -40.79
C ASP A 3 5.95 -4.70 -39.46
N ALA A 4 7.06 -3.96 -39.42
CA ALA A 4 7.87 -3.76 -38.23
C ALA A 4 7.14 -3.05 -37.07
N ASP A 5 6.26 -2.09 -37.36
CA ASP A 5 5.49 -1.39 -36.32
C ASP A 5 4.42 -2.30 -35.72
N PHE A 6 3.78 -3.12 -36.55
CA PHE A 6 2.79 -4.12 -36.12
C PHE A 6 3.43 -5.17 -35.21
N LYS A 7 4.62 -5.66 -35.56
CA LYS A 7 5.37 -6.61 -34.74
C LYS A 7 5.74 -6.04 -33.37
N LYS A 8 6.13 -4.76 -33.34
CA LYS A 8 6.53 -4.06 -32.10
C LYS A 8 5.36 -3.82 -31.15
N VAL A 9 4.17 -3.55 -31.69
CA VAL A 9 2.93 -3.45 -30.88
C VAL A 9 2.51 -4.81 -30.34
N LEU A 10 2.60 -5.87 -31.17
CA LEU A 10 2.29 -7.23 -30.75
C LEU A 10 3.24 -7.74 -29.65
N GLU A 11 4.55 -7.50 -29.75
CA GLU A 11 5.49 -7.82 -28.66
C GLU A 11 5.16 -7.07 -27.36
N LYS A 12 4.92 -5.76 -27.43
CA LYS A 12 4.54 -4.97 -26.25
C LYS A 12 3.23 -5.45 -25.63
N SER A 13 2.27 -5.91 -26.43
CA SER A 13 1.02 -6.45 -25.91
C SER A 13 1.19 -7.75 -25.14
N ALA A 14 2.14 -8.61 -25.53
CA ALA A 14 2.48 -9.83 -24.82
C ALA A 14 3.14 -9.53 -23.46
N ASP A 15 4.05 -8.54 -23.41
CA ASP A 15 4.66 -8.09 -22.15
C ASP A 15 3.64 -7.46 -21.19
N ILE A 16 2.68 -6.68 -21.72
CA ILE A 16 1.59 -6.14 -20.93
C ILE A 16 0.73 -7.27 -20.37
N LYS A 17 0.36 -8.26 -21.20
CA LYS A 17 -0.43 -9.41 -20.75
C LYS A 17 0.28 -10.20 -19.65
N LYS A 18 1.58 -10.43 -19.79
CA LYS A 18 2.39 -11.15 -18.79
C LYS A 18 2.46 -10.40 -17.44
N LYS A 19 2.49 -9.06 -17.48
CA LYS A 19 2.41 -8.19 -16.28
C LYS A 19 1.02 -8.14 -15.64
N PHE A 20 -0.04 -8.46 -16.38
CA PHE A 20 -1.42 -8.50 -15.89
C PHE A 20 -1.89 -9.91 -15.48
N GLU A 21 -1.36 -10.97 -16.10
CA GLU A 21 -1.72 -12.37 -15.81
C GLU A 21 -1.24 -12.85 -14.44
N HIS A 22 -0.13 -12.30 -13.93
CA HIS A 22 0.27 -12.44 -12.53
C HIS A 22 -0.06 -11.14 -11.83
N ALA A 23 -1.26 -11.03 -11.24
CA ALA A 23 -1.68 -10.03 -10.26
C ALA A 23 -0.62 -8.94 -10.02
N GLY A 24 -0.51 -7.98 -10.95
CA GLY A 24 0.68 -7.14 -11.09
C GLY A 24 0.93 -6.20 -9.90
N PRO A 25 1.63 -5.07 -10.08
CA PRO A 25 1.81 -4.09 -8.99
C PRO A 25 0.51 -3.70 -8.27
N LEU A 26 -0.60 -3.69 -9.00
CA LEU A 26 -1.95 -3.47 -8.45
C LEU A 26 -2.47 -4.64 -7.62
N GLY A 27 -2.21 -5.89 -8.03
CA GLY A 27 -2.61 -7.07 -7.27
C GLY A 27 -1.91 -7.12 -5.92
N ARG A 28 -0.59 -6.90 -5.91
CA ARG A 28 0.18 -6.77 -4.68
C ARG A 28 -0.33 -5.64 -3.78
N PHE A 29 -0.63 -4.47 -4.35
CA PHE A 29 -1.20 -3.36 -3.59
C PHE A 29 -2.55 -3.72 -2.93
N LEU A 30 -3.43 -4.44 -3.63
CA LEU A 30 -4.69 -4.90 -3.06
C LEU A 30 -4.48 -5.94 -1.96
N GLU A 31 -3.52 -6.85 -2.11
CA GLU A 31 -3.14 -7.81 -1.05
C GLU A 31 -2.61 -7.08 0.19
N ASP A 32 -1.76 -6.07 0.00
CA ASP A 32 -1.21 -5.26 1.09
C ASP A 32 -2.32 -4.47 1.79
N LEU A 33 -3.25 -3.86 1.05
CA LEU A 33 -4.43 -3.19 1.64
C LEU A 33 -5.30 -4.16 2.45
N GLN A 34 -5.52 -5.37 1.96
CA GLN A 34 -6.26 -6.39 2.72
C GLN A 34 -5.54 -6.77 4.02
N LEU A 35 -4.21 -6.82 3.99
CA LEU A 35 -3.39 -7.09 5.17
C LEU A 35 -3.49 -5.94 6.19
N LEU A 36 -3.37 -4.69 5.74
CA LEU A 36 -3.53 -3.49 6.57
C LEU A 36 -4.92 -3.41 7.22
N MET A 37 -5.98 -3.73 6.47
CA MET A 37 -7.33 -3.80 7.02
C MET A 37 -7.50 -4.92 8.05
N SER A 38 -6.79 -6.03 7.87
CA SER A 38 -6.85 -7.17 8.79
C SER A 38 -6.18 -6.85 10.12
N ILE A 39 -4.98 -6.26 10.12
CA ILE A 39 -4.28 -5.94 11.37
C ILE A 39 -5.03 -4.90 12.20
N VAL A 40 -5.66 -3.91 11.56
CA VAL A 40 -6.52 -2.93 12.24
C VAL A 40 -7.71 -3.61 12.91
N ARG A 41 -8.35 -4.57 12.22
CA ARG A 41 -9.48 -5.34 12.77
C ARG A 41 -9.05 -6.17 13.98
N ASP A 42 -7.95 -6.89 13.87
CA ASP A 42 -7.44 -7.78 14.92
C ASP A 42 -6.96 -6.96 16.14
N TYR A 43 -6.39 -5.78 15.90
CA TYR A 43 -6.04 -4.82 16.96
C TYR A 43 -7.27 -4.29 17.71
N ILE A 44 -8.34 -3.92 17.00
CA ILE A 44 -9.61 -3.45 17.60
C ILE A 44 -10.29 -4.56 18.41
N ARG A 45 -10.28 -5.80 17.90
CA ARG A 45 -10.81 -6.97 18.63
C ARG A 45 -9.96 -7.35 19.84
N GLY A 46 -8.69 -6.95 19.84
CA GLY A 46 -7.73 -7.25 20.88
C GLY A 46 -7.01 -8.57 20.69
N ASP A 47 -7.21 -9.25 19.56
CA ASP A 47 -6.57 -10.50 19.19
C ASP A 47 -5.07 -10.31 18.90
N TYR A 48 -4.68 -9.11 18.42
CA TYR A 48 -3.29 -8.76 18.13
C TYR A 48 -2.94 -7.36 18.63
N LYS A 49 -2.30 -7.26 19.80
CA LYS A 49 -1.86 -5.98 20.42
C LYS A 49 -0.34 -5.80 20.49
N GLN A 50 0.39 -6.66 19.80
CA GLN A 50 1.86 -6.70 19.84
C GLN A 50 2.49 -5.57 19.02
N ILE A 51 1.73 -5.02 18.07
CA ILE A 51 2.12 -3.88 17.23
C ILE A 51 2.18 -2.56 18.04
N PRO A 52 3.21 -1.72 17.83
CA PRO A 52 3.28 -0.41 18.44
C PRO A 52 2.07 0.46 18.11
N ARG A 53 1.61 1.26 19.08
CA ARG A 53 0.42 2.13 18.91
C ARG A 53 0.61 3.17 17.80
N TRP A 54 1.84 3.64 17.59
CA TRP A 54 2.17 4.59 16.53
C TRP A 54 2.04 3.94 15.15
N SER A 55 2.46 2.67 14.99
CA SER A 55 2.34 1.90 13.75
C SER A 55 0.87 1.71 13.37
N ILE A 56 0.01 1.36 14.33
CA ILE A 56 -1.44 1.27 14.09
C ILE A 56 -2.05 2.62 13.71
N ALA A 57 -1.65 3.71 14.36
CA ALA A 57 -2.12 5.04 14.00
C ALA A 57 -1.72 5.40 12.55
N ALA A 58 -0.48 5.09 12.14
CA ALA A 58 0.00 5.31 10.78
C ALA A 58 -0.76 4.47 9.75
N ILE A 59 -1.03 3.19 10.05
CA ILE A 59 -1.81 2.30 9.18
C ILE A 59 -3.24 2.82 8.99
N VAL A 60 -3.90 3.22 10.08
CA VAL A 60 -5.25 3.80 10.01
C VAL A 60 -5.26 5.08 9.17
N PHE A 61 -4.28 5.95 9.37
CA PHE A 61 -4.13 7.19 8.60
C PHE A 61 -3.93 6.90 7.10
N ALA A 62 -3.06 5.96 6.76
CA ALA A 62 -2.82 5.55 5.38
C ALA A 62 -4.09 4.97 4.72
N LEU A 63 -4.86 4.16 5.44
CA LEU A 63 -6.13 3.60 4.95
C LEU A 63 -7.18 4.71 4.71
N LEU A 64 -7.28 5.68 5.62
CA LEU A 64 -8.19 6.83 5.45
C LEU A 64 -7.80 7.67 4.22
N TYR A 65 -6.52 7.91 4.00
CA TYR A 65 -6.02 8.61 2.82
C TYR A 65 -6.36 7.87 1.52
N VAL A 66 -6.23 6.54 1.50
CA VAL A 66 -6.59 5.73 0.32
C VAL A 66 -8.10 5.76 0.04
N LEU A 67 -8.93 5.73 1.09
CA LEU A 67 -10.39 5.76 0.95
C LEU A 67 -10.92 7.14 0.53
N ASN A 68 -10.30 8.22 1.02
CA ASN A 68 -10.71 9.57 0.70
C ASN A 68 -9.50 10.51 0.50
N PRO A 69 -8.87 10.47 -0.69
CA PRO A 69 -7.67 11.27 -0.95
C PRO A 69 -7.95 12.78 -0.95
N PHE A 70 -9.21 13.20 -1.12
CA PHE A 70 -9.59 14.61 -1.24
C PHE A 70 -10.11 15.23 0.05
N ASP A 71 -10.30 14.49 1.14
CA ASP A 71 -10.98 14.98 2.37
C ASP A 71 -10.00 15.27 3.52
N MET A 72 -8.78 14.72 3.47
CA MET A 72 -7.72 15.02 4.45
C MET A 72 -6.78 16.15 4.01
N ILE A 73 -6.80 16.49 2.71
CA ILE A 73 -6.02 17.57 2.10
C ILE A 73 -6.66 18.97 2.30
N PRO A 74 -7.99 19.18 2.35
CA PRO A 74 -8.55 20.53 2.26
C PRO A 74 -8.44 21.40 3.51
N ASP A 75 -8.25 20.84 4.71
CA ASP A 75 -8.31 21.65 5.95
C ASP A 75 -6.96 21.80 6.70
N PHE A 76 -5.90 21.06 6.35
CA PHE A 76 -4.61 21.10 7.07
C PHE A 76 -3.44 21.72 6.30
N ILE A 77 -3.50 21.75 4.96
CA ILE A 77 -2.36 22.12 4.12
C ILE A 77 -2.76 23.25 3.20
N THR A 78 -2.74 24.48 3.71
CA THR A 78 -2.85 25.63 2.83
C THR A 78 -1.50 26.17 2.38
N PHE A 79 -0.32 25.96 3.02
CA PHE A 79 0.90 26.62 2.48
C PHE A 79 2.34 26.09 2.73
N VAL A 80 2.66 25.06 3.52
CA VAL A 80 4.09 24.78 3.84
C VAL A 80 4.35 23.28 4.07
N GLY A 81 5.12 22.56 3.22
CA GLY A 81 5.78 21.31 3.68
C GLY A 81 5.81 20.03 2.82
N TYR A 82 5.28 19.99 1.58
CA TYR A 82 5.08 18.73 0.81
C TYR A 82 6.29 17.77 0.64
N LEU A 83 7.53 18.26 0.73
CA LEU A 83 8.74 17.44 0.55
C LEU A 83 9.20 16.75 1.84
N ASP A 84 8.95 17.35 3.01
CA ASP A 84 9.34 16.82 4.32
C ASP A 84 8.39 15.68 4.76
N ASP A 85 7.09 15.86 4.50
CA ASP A 85 6.07 14.87 4.86
C ASP A 85 6.16 13.58 4.02
N ALA A 86 6.52 13.67 2.73
CA ALA A 86 6.70 12.48 1.89
C ALA A 86 7.87 11.61 2.37
N ALA A 87 8.94 12.25 2.86
CA ALA A 87 10.08 11.56 3.45
C ALA A 87 9.70 10.94 4.80
N ALA A 88 8.93 11.65 5.63
CA ALA A 88 8.42 11.13 6.90
C ALA A 88 7.48 9.93 6.69
N VAL A 89 6.57 9.98 5.71
CA VAL A 89 5.67 8.88 5.36
C VAL A 89 6.45 7.69 4.80
N ALA A 90 7.44 7.92 3.92
CA ALA A 90 8.30 6.85 3.41
C ALA A 90 9.11 6.18 4.52
N ALA A 91 9.65 6.96 5.47
CA ALA A 91 10.33 6.43 6.64
C ALA A 91 9.37 5.66 7.56
N CYS A 92 8.16 6.17 7.77
CA CYS A 92 7.14 5.50 8.56
C CYS A 92 6.73 4.16 7.93
N LEU A 93 6.51 4.12 6.62
CA LEU A 93 6.26 2.89 5.86
C LEU A 93 7.43 1.90 5.99
N TYR A 94 8.67 2.38 5.92
CA TYR A 94 9.86 1.54 6.11
C TYR A 94 9.93 0.91 7.51
N PHE A 95 9.60 1.67 8.56
CA PHE A 95 9.57 1.12 9.93
C PHE A 95 8.39 0.18 10.15
N VAL A 96 7.22 0.48 9.58
CA VAL A 96 6.03 -0.37 9.69
C VAL A 96 6.17 -1.66 8.87
N GLU A 97 7.01 -1.68 7.84
CA GLU A 97 7.27 -2.88 7.03
C GLU A 97 7.80 -4.05 7.89
N GLN A 98 8.63 -3.77 8.88
CA GLN A 98 9.14 -4.78 9.79
C GLN A 98 8.04 -5.32 10.72
N ASP A 99 7.21 -4.44 11.29
CA ASP A 99 6.06 -4.81 12.13
C ASP A 99 5.02 -5.63 11.33
N LEU A 100 4.81 -5.26 10.06
CA LEU A 100 3.91 -5.98 9.14
C LEU A 100 4.41 -7.39 8.83
N LYS A 101 5.73 -7.59 8.81
CA LYS A 101 6.33 -8.90 8.56
C LYS A 101 6.03 -9.85 9.72
N GLU A 102 6.18 -9.39 10.96
CA GLU A 102 5.84 -10.15 12.17
C GLU A 102 4.34 -10.49 12.22
N TYR A 103 3.47 -9.55 11.85
CA TYR A 103 2.03 -9.81 11.73
C TYR A 103 1.71 -10.87 10.67
N LYS A 104 2.38 -10.80 9.50
CA LYS A 104 2.19 -11.76 8.41
C LYS A 104 2.58 -13.17 8.83
N GLU A 105 3.68 -13.32 9.57
CA GLU A 105 4.12 -14.60 10.13
C GLU A 105 3.13 -15.13 11.17
N TRP A 106 2.63 -14.28 12.07
CA TRP A 106 1.59 -14.67 13.03
C TRP A 106 0.31 -15.20 12.36
N LYS A 107 -0.14 -14.54 11.28
CA LYS A 107 -1.36 -14.91 10.54
C LYS A 107 -1.20 -16.17 9.70
N LEU A 108 0.03 -16.57 9.35
CA LEU A 108 0.29 -17.86 8.71
C LEU A 108 0.29 -19.01 9.71
N ASN A 109 0.52 -18.72 10.99
CA ASN A 109 0.67 -19.71 12.07
C ASN A 109 -0.59 -19.83 12.96
N ASN A 110 -1.65 -19.06 12.70
CA ASN A 110 -2.96 -19.12 13.37
C ASN A 110 -4.10 -19.12 12.33
#